data_AF-A0A376KK23-F1
#
_entry.id   AF-A0A376KK23-F1
#
_cell.length_a   1.000
_cell.length_b   1.000
_cell.length_c   1.000
_cell.angle_alpha   90.00
_cell.angle_beta   90.00
_cell.angle_gamma   90.00
#
_symmetry.space_group_name_H-M   'P 1'
#
loop_
_entity.id
_entity.type
_entity.pdbx_description
1 polymer ?
#
loop_
_entity_poly.entity_id
_entity_poly.type
_entity_poly.pdbx_seq_one_letter_code
_entity_poly.pdbx_strand_id
1 'polypeptide(L)'
;MTHSQLKREIKKSRGNIPENIIPGVPVKADKIVENGYELMALYKILDSNHEIISDSVARREIYSRITVLKNIIEESLREALRYSEWLINGSWVNIENYSSIASTFADKIFYDTPCLKSELINRNSLSPNAVKARKDLLYKMLYAENQENLGLSGWPAERGLHETLLVIPKIHKSTNGEFRLTIPNYNDDVAVLTPLFKFTDKLFTDENKLVSVQQMFSLWGKPPFGVKNGIQPVLFLVYILANKDKMALYKDNYFISKITDSEIDELLQDSSRFHLKKILIDENKNNLLSQISRTLTQLNIPSSGQETTGDCKSTCWYGLCFA
;
A
#
# COMPACT_ATOMS: atom_id res chain seq x y z
N MET A 1 -9.15 40.01 -11.52
CA MET A 1 -9.54 40.14 -10.09
C MET A 1 -8.28 40.51 -9.34
N THR A 2 -8.26 41.57 -8.54
CA THR A 2 -6.99 42.02 -7.93
C THR A 2 -6.46 41.01 -6.91
N HIS A 3 -5.15 40.99 -6.69
CA HIS A 3 -4.49 40.09 -5.73
C HIS A 3 -5.13 40.14 -4.32
N SER A 4 -5.53 41.33 -3.85
CA SER A 4 -6.23 41.50 -2.57
C SER A 4 -7.66 40.96 -2.57
N GLN A 5 -8.37 41.05 -3.70
CA GLN A 5 -9.72 40.47 -3.85
C GLN A 5 -9.66 38.95 -3.81
N LEU A 6 -8.70 38.33 -4.52
CA LEU A 6 -8.48 36.88 -4.51
C LEU A 6 -8.23 36.35 -3.09
N LYS A 7 -7.34 37.00 -2.33
CA LYS A 7 -7.09 36.62 -0.93
C LYS A 7 -8.33 36.66 -0.05
N ARG A 8 -9.18 37.68 -0.24
CA ARG A 8 -10.42 37.83 0.53
C ARG A 8 -11.42 36.73 0.20
N GLU A 9 -11.60 36.40 -1.07
CA GLU A 9 -12.52 35.36 -1.50
C GLU A 9 -12.06 33.96 -1.03
N ILE A 10 -10.76 33.66 -1.12
CA ILE A 10 -10.19 32.40 -0.59
C ILE A 10 -10.40 32.29 0.93
N LYS A 11 -10.23 33.39 1.68
CA LYS A 11 -10.51 33.39 3.12
C LYS A 11 -11.99 33.13 3.44
N LYS A 12 -12.92 33.68 2.65
CA LYS A 12 -14.36 33.41 2.82
C LYS A 12 -14.72 31.96 2.52
N SER A 13 -14.07 31.33 1.53
CA SER A 13 -14.35 29.95 1.13
C SER A 13 -13.57 28.90 1.93
N ARG A 14 -12.79 29.28 2.94
CA ARG A 14 -11.91 28.37 3.72
C ARG A 14 -12.60 27.11 4.23
N GLY A 15 -13.87 27.20 4.66
CA GLY A 15 -14.64 26.05 5.15
C GLY A 15 -14.93 24.98 4.10
N ASN A 16 -14.83 25.32 2.81
CA ASN A 16 -15.07 24.41 1.68
C ASN A 16 -13.78 23.84 1.10
N ILE A 17 -12.61 24.27 1.59
CA ILE A 17 -11.31 23.82 1.09
C ILE A 17 -10.91 22.56 1.88
N PRO A 18 -10.69 21.41 1.21
CA PRO A 18 -10.20 20.21 1.87
C PRO A 18 -8.92 20.45 2.68
N GLU A 19 -8.77 19.79 3.83
CA GLU A 19 -7.63 20.01 4.74
C GLU A 19 -6.27 19.66 4.11
N ASN A 20 -6.25 18.86 3.05
CA ASN A 20 -5.05 18.49 2.29
C ASN A 20 -4.71 19.46 1.14
N ILE A 21 -5.43 20.58 1.01
CA ILE A 21 -5.20 21.60 -0.02
C ILE A 21 -4.80 22.92 0.63
N ILE A 22 -3.65 23.46 0.22
CA ILE A 22 -3.17 24.78 0.65
C ILE A 22 -3.38 25.75 -0.53
N PRO A 23 -4.30 26.71 -0.42
CA PRO A 23 -4.52 27.67 -1.49
C PRO A 23 -3.38 28.71 -1.49
N GLY A 24 -2.85 28.99 -2.67
CA GLY A 24 -1.82 30.01 -2.92
C GLY A 24 -2.34 31.09 -3.87
N VAL A 25 -1.86 32.31 -3.70
CA VAL A 25 -2.15 33.44 -4.60
C VAL A 25 -0.84 33.94 -5.20
N PRO A 26 -0.64 33.80 -6.52
CA PRO A 26 0.55 34.31 -7.18
C PRO A 26 0.50 35.82 -7.32
N VAL A 27 1.68 36.44 -7.35
CA VAL A 27 1.84 37.90 -7.48
C VAL A 27 1.37 38.40 -8.86
N LYS A 28 1.58 37.62 -9.92
CA LYS A 28 1.27 37.97 -11.32
C LYS A 28 0.29 36.98 -11.97
N ALA A 29 -0.86 36.77 -11.34
CA ALA A 29 -1.89 35.83 -11.83
C ALA A 29 -2.39 36.19 -13.24
N ASP A 30 -2.61 37.48 -13.51
CA ASP A 30 -3.23 37.95 -14.75
C ASP A 30 -2.43 37.56 -16.01
N LYS A 31 -1.10 37.66 -15.94
CA LYS A 31 -0.19 37.33 -17.05
C LYS A 31 -0.23 35.84 -17.44
N ILE A 32 -0.40 34.97 -16.45
CA ILE A 32 -0.52 33.51 -16.68
C ILE A 32 -1.84 33.23 -17.41
N VAL A 33 -2.92 33.89 -16.98
CA VAL A 33 -4.24 33.75 -17.58
C VAL A 33 -4.25 34.28 -19.02
N GLU A 34 -3.66 35.45 -19.27
CA GLU A 34 -3.51 36.03 -20.61
C GLU A 34 -2.78 35.09 -21.58
N ASN A 35 -1.59 34.60 -21.19
CA ASN A 35 -0.81 33.66 -22.00
C ASN A 35 -1.58 32.34 -22.22
N GLY A 36 -2.34 31.89 -21.21
CA GLY A 36 -3.21 30.72 -21.31
C GLY A 36 -4.32 30.89 -22.34
N TYR A 37 -4.96 32.06 -22.40
CA TYR A 37 -5.95 32.38 -23.43
C TYR A 37 -5.33 32.41 -24.83
N GLU A 38 -4.14 32.99 -24.98
CA GLU A 38 -3.44 33.00 -26.27
C GLU A 38 -3.08 31.58 -26.72
N LEU A 39 -2.57 30.74 -25.81
CA LEU A 39 -2.28 29.33 -26.10
C LEU A 39 -3.54 28.57 -26.52
N MET A 40 -4.66 28.77 -25.84
CA MET A 40 -5.95 28.17 -26.20
C MET A 40 -6.43 28.64 -27.58
N ALA A 41 -6.27 29.92 -27.90
CA ALA A 41 -6.61 30.47 -29.21
C ALA A 41 -5.78 29.83 -30.33
N LEU A 42 -4.48 29.62 -30.12
CA LEU A 42 -3.61 28.95 -31.10
C LEU A 42 -4.01 27.48 -31.33
N TYR A 43 -4.35 26.75 -30.27
CA TYR A 43 -4.88 25.39 -30.41
C TYR A 43 -6.20 25.37 -31.18
N LYS A 44 -7.11 26.30 -30.88
CA LYS A 44 -8.38 26.42 -31.60
C LYS A 44 -8.16 26.73 -33.09
N ILE A 45 -7.17 27.55 -33.43
CA ILE A 45 -6.82 27.84 -34.83
C ILE A 45 -6.36 26.56 -35.54
N LEU A 46 -5.52 25.74 -34.91
CA LEU A 46 -5.06 24.46 -35.46
C LEU A 46 -6.21 23.48 -35.64
N ASP A 47 -7.16 23.41 -34.71
CA ASP A 47 -8.27 22.46 -34.77
C ASP A 47 -9.36 22.89 -35.77
N SER A 48 -9.54 24.19 -36.00
CA SER A 48 -10.70 24.72 -36.73
C SER A 48 -10.42 25.18 -38.16
N ASN A 49 -9.15 25.30 -38.59
CA ASN A 49 -8.81 25.89 -39.90
C ASN A 49 -7.97 24.93 -40.76
N HIS A 50 -8.63 24.18 -41.63
CA HIS A 50 -7.98 23.21 -42.52
C HIS A 50 -6.98 23.84 -43.51
N GLU A 51 -7.20 25.09 -43.93
CA GLU A 51 -6.30 25.82 -44.84
C GLU A 51 -4.92 26.06 -44.22
N ILE A 52 -4.88 26.37 -42.93
CA ILE A 52 -3.64 26.60 -42.17
C ILE A 52 -2.89 25.29 -41.92
N ILE A 53 -3.61 24.18 -41.73
CA ILE A 53 -3.01 22.85 -41.56
C ILE A 53 -2.33 22.38 -42.86
N SER A 54 -2.90 22.74 -44.01
CA SER A 54 -2.34 22.42 -45.33
C SER A 54 -1.12 23.25 -45.71
N ASP A 55 -0.93 24.43 -45.13
CA ASP A 55 0.28 25.24 -45.31
C ASP A 55 1.37 24.84 -44.31
N SER A 56 2.43 24.21 -44.81
CA SER A 56 3.56 23.77 -43.99
C SER A 56 4.30 24.90 -43.28
N VAL A 57 4.34 26.10 -43.84
CA VAL A 57 4.99 27.28 -43.25
C VAL A 57 4.12 27.86 -42.15
N ALA A 58 2.83 28.07 -42.43
CA ALA A 58 1.88 28.59 -41.44
C ALA A 58 1.75 27.65 -40.22
N ARG A 59 1.66 26.34 -40.47
CA ARG A 59 1.64 25.32 -39.42
C ARG A 59 2.91 25.36 -38.57
N ARG A 60 4.09 25.47 -39.19
CA ARG A 60 5.37 25.54 -38.48
C ARG A 60 5.47 26.80 -37.60
N GLU A 61 5.02 27.94 -38.09
CA GLU A 61 4.98 29.19 -37.33
C GLU A 61 4.09 29.08 -36.08
N ILE A 62 2.88 28.50 -36.22
CA ILE A 62 1.97 28.29 -35.09
C ILE A 62 2.57 27.35 -34.05
N TYR A 63 3.16 26.22 -34.46
CA TYR A 63 3.84 25.33 -33.52
C TYR A 63 5.04 26.01 -32.83
N SER A 64 5.76 26.89 -33.52
CA SER A 64 6.84 27.69 -32.92
C SER A 64 6.30 28.61 -31.83
N ARG A 65 5.20 29.34 -32.11
CA ARG A 65 4.54 30.20 -31.12
C ARG A 65 4.00 29.43 -29.93
N ILE A 66 3.35 28.29 -30.16
CA ILE A 66 2.90 27.39 -29.09
C ILE A 66 4.07 26.99 -28.20
N THR A 67 5.21 26.63 -28.79
CA THR A 67 6.41 26.24 -28.04
C THR A 67 6.94 27.39 -27.18
N VAL A 68 7.02 28.61 -27.74
CA VAL A 68 7.45 29.81 -27.01
C VAL A 68 6.48 30.12 -25.86
N LEU A 69 5.17 30.12 -26.11
CA LEU A 69 4.17 30.39 -25.08
C LEU A 69 4.16 29.34 -23.97
N LYS A 70 4.35 28.05 -24.30
CA LYS A 70 4.50 26.99 -23.30
C LYS A 70 5.68 27.27 -22.37
N ASN A 71 6.84 27.64 -22.92
CA ASN A 71 8.01 27.98 -22.12
C ASN A 71 7.75 29.20 -21.22
N ILE A 72 7.09 30.25 -21.75
CA ILE A 72 6.72 31.44 -20.97
C ILE A 72 5.76 31.08 -19.83
N ILE A 73 4.74 30.26 -20.10
CA ILE A 73 3.78 29.81 -19.10
C ILE A 73 4.47 28.95 -18.04
N GLU A 74 5.32 28.00 -18.45
CA GLU A 74 6.09 27.17 -17.53
C GLU A 74 6.96 28.01 -16.59
N GLU A 75 7.68 29.01 -17.11
CA GLU A 75 8.48 29.91 -16.29
C GLU A 75 7.61 30.76 -15.36
N SER A 76 6.49 31.29 -15.88
CA SER A 76 5.54 32.06 -15.07
C SER A 76 4.93 31.22 -13.96
N LEU A 77 4.69 29.92 -14.18
CA LEU A 77 4.22 28.98 -13.17
C LEU A 77 5.30 28.67 -12.12
N ARG A 78 6.56 28.54 -12.52
CA ARG A 78 7.70 28.38 -11.58
C ARG A 78 7.84 29.62 -10.69
N GLU A 79 7.80 30.82 -11.27
CA GLU A 79 7.79 32.08 -10.53
C GLU A 79 6.58 32.20 -9.61
N ALA A 80 5.39 31.85 -10.13
CA ALA A 80 4.16 31.86 -9.35
C ALA A 80 4.28 30.97 -8.13
N LEU A 81 4.78 29.73 -8.28
CA LEU A 81 5.04 28.87 -7.12
C LEU A 81 5.98 29.57 -6.15
N ARG A 82 7.14 30.04 -6.61
CA ARG A 82 8.18 30.61 -5.75
C ARG A 82 7.74 31.86 -4.97
N TYR A 83 6.99 32.74 -5.61
CA TYR A 83 6.64 34.06 -5.07
C TYR A 83 5.17 34.16 -4.61
N SER A 84 4.42 33.05 -4.58
CA SER A 84 3.06 33.05 -4.06
C SER A 84 3.02 33.26 -2.55
N GLU A 85 1.95 33.91 -2.11
CA GLU A 85 1.53 33.88 -0.72
C GLU A 85 0.53 32.75 -0.51
N TRP A 86 0.74 31.96 0.53
CA TRP A 86 -0.01 30.75 0.83
C TRP A 86 -0.84 30.92 2.09
N LEU A 87 -2.09 30.45 2.10
CA LEU A 87 -2.94 30.52 3.27
C LEU A 87 -2.70 29.30 4.18
N ILE A 88 -1.89 29.49 5.22
CA ILE A 88 -1.59 28.44 6.21
C ILE A 88 -2.14 28.88 7.56
N ASN A 89 -2.94 28.01 8.20
CA ASN A 89 -3.55 28.26 9.51
C ASN A 89 -4.33 29.60 9.63
N GLY A 90 -4.81 30.16 8.50
CA GLY A 90 -5.56 31.42 8.45
C GLY A 90 -4.73 32.67 8.15
N SER A 91 -3.41 32.53 8.06
CA SER A 91 -2.47 33.60 7.75
C SER A 91 -1.87 33.42 6.36
N TRP A 92 -1.59 34.53 5.68
CA TRP A 92 -0.87 34.53 4.40
C TRP A 92 0.63 34.52 4.69
N VAL A 93 1.34 33.52 4.18
CA VAL A 93 2.78 33.32 4.42
C VAL A 93 3.50 33.04 3.11
N ASN A 94 4.74 33.51 3.01
CA ASN A 94 5.66 33.09 1.95
C ASN A 94 6.33 31.78 2.36
N ILE A 95 6.41 30.84 1.42
CA ILE A 95 7.04 29.53 1.67
C ILE A 95 8.41 29.52 1.01
N GLU A 96 9.45 29.42 1.84
CA GLU A 96 10.83 29.26 1.34
C GLU A 96 11.14 27.80 0.98
N ASN A 97 10.62 26.86 1.78
CA ASN A 97 10.85 25.42 1.61
C ASN A 97 9.53 24.64 1.56
N TYR A 98 9.06 24.36 0.35
CA TYR A 98 7.85 23.58 0.10
C TYR A 98 7.92 22.17 0.68
N SER A 99 9.09 21.53 0.63
CA SER A 99 9.28 20.16 1.13
C SER A 99 9.06 20.06 2.64
N SER A 100 9.53 21.05 3.41
CA SER A 100 9.33 21.08 4.85
C SER A 100 7.84 21.18 5.22
N ILE A 101 7.11 22.08 4.56
CA ILE A 101 5.68 22.26 4.81
C ILE A 101 4.90 21.03 4.37
N ALA A 102 5.19 20.48 3.19
CA ALA A 102 4.59 19.23 2.73
C ALA A 102 4.81 18.08 3.73
N SER A 103 6.02 17.96 4.30
CA SER A 103 6.31 16.97 5.35
C SER A 103 5.46 17.19 6.59
N THR A 104 5.39 18.43 7.12
CA THR A 104 4.58 18.73 8.30
C THR A 104 3.10 18.40 8.10
N PHE A 105 2.55 18.70 6.92
CA PHE A 105 1.17 18.34 6.60
C PHE A 105 1.01 16.82 6.42
N ALA A 106 1.97 16.14 5.82
CA ALA A 106 1.96 14.68 5.69
C ALA A 106 1.98 14.02 7.07
N ASP A 107 2.83 14.47 7.99
CA ASP A 107 2.90 13.96 9.37
C ASP A 107 1.58 14.17 10.12
N LYS A 108 0.89 15.30 9.87
CA LYS A 108 -0.42 15.58 10.47
C LYS A 108 -1.55 14.73 9.87
N ILE A 109 -1.54 14.50 8.56
CA ILE A 109 -2.61 13.78 7.86
C ILE A 109 -2.44 12.27 8.02
N PHE A 110 -1.21 11.78 7.97
CA PHE A 110 -0.86 10.37 7.93
C PHE A 110 -0.06 9.94 9.18
N TYR A 111 -0.51 10.36 10.35
CA TYR A 111 0.19 10.19 11.62
C TYR A 111 0.36 8.72 12.08
N ASP A 112 -0.40 7.78 11.53
CA ASP A 112 -0.32 6.34 11.83
C ASP A 112 0.31 5.55 10.66
N THR A 113 1.07 6.20 9.77
CA THR A 113 1.72 5.55 8.63
C THR A 113 2.73 4.49 9.09
N PRO A 114 2.67 3.25 8.57
CA PRO A 114 3.75 2.29 8.75
C PRO A 114 5.10 2.80 8.20
N CYS A 115 6.10 2.85 9.06
CA CYS A 115 7.45 3.34 8.78
C CYS A 115 8.30 2.29 8.03
N LEU A 116 7.92 1.99 6.79
CA LEU A 116 8.58 1.00 5.93
C LEU A 116 9.45 1.69 4.88
N LYS A 117 10.77 1.67 5.09
CA LYS A 117 11.76 2.38 4.26
C LYS A 117 12.18 1.58 3.03
N SER A 118 11.24 1.33 2.11
CA SER A 118 11.56 0.69 0.83
C SER A 118 11.38 1.63 -0.34
N GLU A 119 12.46 2.27 -0.80
CA GLU A 119 12.42 3.16 -1.97
C GLU A 119 11.99 2.45 -3.25
N LEU A 120 12.23 1.13 -3.34
CA LEU A 120 11.95 0.33 -4.52
C LEU A 120 10.44 0.17 -4.74
N ILE A 121 9.65 0.00 -3.66
CA ILE A 121 8.20 -0.23 -3.74
C ILE A 121 7.35 0.88 -3.12
N ASN A 122 7.93 1.83 -2.38
CA ASN A 122 7.23 3.00 -1.86
C ASN A 122 7.11 4.10 -2.93
N ARG A 123 6.46 3.76 -4.06
CA ARG A 123 6.25 4.65 -5.22
C ARG A 123 4.83 4.52 -5.75
N ASN A 124 4.34 5.57 -6.43
CA ASN A 124 3.01 5.55 -7.07
C ASN A 124 2.94 4.55 -8.24
N SER A 125 4.06 4.39 -8.97
CA SER A 125 4.23 3.42 -10.05
C SER A 125 5.51 2.62 -9.84
N LEU A 126 5.42 1.30 -9.87
CA LEU A 126 6.57 0.41 -9.72
C LEU A 126 7.31 0.24 -11.05
N SER A 127 8.65 0.13 -11.00
CA SER A 127 9.42 -0.31 -12.16
C SER A 127 9.20 -1.81 -12.42
N PRO A 128 9.41 -2.32 -13.64
CA PRO A 128 9.30 -3.75 -13.92
C PRO A 128 10.14 -4.62 -12.98
N ASN A 129 11.36 -4.15 -12.63
CA ASN A 129 12.23 -4.84 -11.68
C ASN A 129 11.65 -4.84 -10.26
N ALA A 130 11.04 -3.74 -9.82
CA ALA A 130 10.37 -3.66 -8.52
C ALA A 130 9.11 -4.55 -8.46
N VAL A 131 8.35 -4.62 -9.55
CA VAL A 131 7.18 -5.52 -9.66
C VAL A 131 7.63 -6.98 -9.50
N LYS A 132 8.67 -7.39 -10.23
CA LYS A 132 9.24 -8.74 -10.14
C LYS A 132 9.77 -9.03 -8.74
N ALA A 133 10.60 -8.17 -8.17
CA ALA A 133 11.17 -8.36 -6.83
C ALA A 133 10.09 -8.48 -5.75
N ARG A 134 9.01 -7.70 -5.84
CA ARG A 134 7.87 -7.82 -4.92
C ARG A 134 7.16 -9.17 -5.08
N LYS A 135 6.91 -9.61 -6.32
CA LYS A 135 6.28 -10.90 -6.60
C LYS A 135 7.12 -12.05 -6.06
N ASP A 136 8.42 -12.04 -6.34
CA ASP A 136 9.37 -13.07 -5.87
C ASP A 136 9.44 -13.09 -4.33
N LEU A 137 9.39 -11.93 -3.67
CA LEU A 137 9.27 -11.84 -2.22
C LEU A 137 7.98 -12.50 -1.70
N LEU A 138 6.82 -12.23 -2.30
CA LEU A 138 5.54 -12.81 -1.87
C LEU A 138 5.55 -14.34 -1.98
N TYR A 139 6.16 -14.89 -3.03
CA TYR A 139 6.33 -16.33 -3.16
C TYR A 139 7.22 -16.91 -2.06
N LYS A 140 8.31 -16.22 -1.73
CA LYS A 140 9.21 -16.62 -0.65
C LYS A 140 8.53 -16.55 0.72
N MET A 141 7.71 -15.53 0.96
CA MET A 141 6.88 -15.46 2.17
C MET A 141 5.90 -16.63 2.26
N LEU A 142 5.30 -17.03 1.14
CA LEU A 142 4.33 -18.13 1.13
C LEU A 142 4.97 -19.51 1.39
N TYR A 143 6.11 -19.79 0.76
CA TYR A 143 6.70 -21.13 0.75
C TYR A 143 7.85 -21.34 1.73
N ALA A 144 8.45 -20.26 2.24
CA ALA A 144 9.65 -20.32 3.07
C ALA A 144 9.58 -19.43 4.31
N GLU A 145 8.38 -19.09 4.81
CA GLU A 145 8.21 -18.30 6.06
C GLU A 145 8.90 -18.92 7.29
N ASN A 146 9.16 -20.22 7.27
CA ASN A 146 9.79 -20.96 8.34
C ASN A 146 11.33 -21.03 8.24
N GLN A 147 11.90 -20.45 7.19
CA GLN A 147 13.34 -20.46 6.95
C GLN A 147 13.96 -19.12 7.29
N GLU A 148 15.19 -19.14 7.79
CA GLU A 148 15.98 -17.92 7.91
C GLU A 148 16.05 -17.23 6.54
N ASN A 149 15.88 -15.91 6.53
CA ASN A 149 15.91 -15.11 5.31
C ASN A 149 14.93 -15.55 4.21
N LEU A 150 13.86 -16.27 4.55
CA LEU A 150 12.94 -16.90 3.60
C LEU A 150 13.63 -17.84 2.60
N GLY A 151 14.78 -18.44 2.98
CA GLY A 151 15.58 -19.28 2.10
C GLY A 151 16.19 -18.52 0.92
N LEU A 152 16.41 -17.21 1.07
CA LEU A 152 17.09 -16.38 0.06
C LEU A 152 18.61 -16.46 0.25
N SER A 153 19.32 -16.80 -0.83
CA SER A 153 20.78 -16.78 -0.90
C SER A 153 21.28 -15.56 -1.68
N GLY A 154 22.39 -14.96 -1.24
CA GLY A 154 22.96 -13.78 -1.88
C GLY A 154 22.16 -12.50 -1.60
N TRP A 155 22.22 -11.54 -2.53
CA TRP A 155 21.56 -10.23 -2.40
C TRP A 155 20.74 -9.84 -3.64
N PRO A 156 19.76 -10.66 -4.05
CA PRO A 156 18.81 -10.25 -5.09
C PRO A 156 17.87 -9.14 -4.57
N ALA A 157 17.09 -8.53 -5.47
CA ALA A 157 16.26 -7.37 -5.12
C ALA A 157 15.21 -7.69 -4.04
N GLU A 158 14.61 -8.88 -4.08
CA GLU A 158 13.66 -9.39 -3.10
C GLU A 158 14.29 -9.61 -1.72
N ARG A 159 15.62 -9.85 -1.64
CA ARG A 159 16.35 -9.91 -0.35
C ARG A 159 16.40 -8.53 0.30
N GLY A 160 16.66 -7.48 -0.48
CA GLY A 160 16.60 -6.11 0.03
C GLY A 160 15.19 -5.72 0.50
N LEU A 161 14.15 -6.17 -0.21
CA LEU A 161 12.76 -5.99 0.22
C LEU A 161 12.46 -6.76 1.50
N HIS A 162 12.89 -8.02 1.61
CA HIS A 162 12.74 -8.82 2.83
C HIS A 162 13.38 -8.14 4.04
N GLU A 163 14.62 -7.66 3.90
CA GLU A 163 15.32 -6.97 4.99
C GLU A 163 14.58 -5.69 5.43
N THR A 164 14.20 -4.84 4.47
CA THR A 164 13.58 -3.54 4.75
C THR A 164 12.13 -3.63 5.23
N LEU A 165 11.37 -4.62 4.77
CA LEU A 165 9.94 -4.74 5.04
C LEU A 165 9.60 -5.75 6.13
N LEU A 166 10.45 -6.76 6.35
CA LEU A 166 10.12 -7.88 7.21
C LEU A 166 11.12 -8.05 8.38
N VAL A 167 12.43 -7.90 8.14
CA VAL A 167 13.44 -8.08 9.20
C VAL A 167 13.56 -6.84 10.08
N ILE A 168 13.81 -5.67 9.48
CA ILE A 168 13.95 -4.41 10.24
C ILE A 168 12.68 -4.11 11.07
N PRO A 169 11.46 -4.26 10.52
CA PRO A 169 10.21 -4.11 11.28
C PRO A 169 9.92 -5.24 12.28
N LYS A 170 10.79 -6.26 12.37
CA LYS A 170 10.63 -7.46 13.22
C LYS A 170 9.37 -8.27 12.94
N ILE A 171 8.88 -8.27 11.69
CA ILE A 171 7.76 -9.11 11.24
C ILE A 171 8.24 -10.55 11.08
N HIS A 172 9.34 -10.76 10.35
CA HIS A 172 9.92 -12.09 10.12
C HIS A 172 11.07 -12.32 11.11
N LYS A 173 10.83 -13.13 12.14
CA LYS A 173 11.81 -13.35 13.22
C LYS A 173 11.77 -14.80 13.72
N SER A 174 12.86 -15.23 14.35
CA SER A 174 12.90 -16.51 15.06
C SER A 174 12.12 -16.41 16.37
N THR A 175 11.18 -17.32 16.57
CA THR A 175 10.41 -17.51 17.80
C THR A 175 10.55 -18.97 18.21
N ASN A 176 11.14 -19.24 19.38
CA ASN A 176 11.41 -20.60 19.88
C ASN A 176 12.26 -21.47 18.92
N GLY A 177 13.19 -20.86 18.18
CA GLY A 177 14.08 -21.58 17.26
C GLY A 177 13.52 -21.76 15.85
N GLU A 178 12.25 -21.41 15.60
CA GLU A 178 11.66 -21.43 14.27
C GLU A 178 11.39 -20.01 13.75
N PHE A 179 11.69 -19.76 12.48
CA PHE A 179 11.30 -18.50 11.85
C PHE A 179 9.80 -18.50 11.58
N ARG A 180 9.14 -17.37 11.81
CA ARG A 180 7.72 -17.17 11.50
C ARG A 180 7.45 -15.71 11.18
N LEU A 181 6.38 -15.47 10.43
CA LEU A 181 5.80 -14.14 10.28
C LEU A 181 4.91 -13.82 11.48
N THR A 182 5.14 -12.67 12.10
CA THR A 182 4.44 -12.24 13.30
C THR A 182 4.00 -10.79 13.16
N ILE A 183 2.84 -10.47 13.73
CA ILE A 183 2.42 -9.08 13.90
C ILE A 183 3.08 -8.55 15.18
N PRO A 184 3.80 -7.41 15.13
CA PRO A 184 4.42 -6.86 16.33
C PRO A 184 3.36 -6.41 17.33
N ASN A 185 3.67 -6.61 18.62
CA ASN A 185 2.92 -6.00 19.70
C ASN A 185 3.31 -4.52 19.83
N TYR A 186 2.47 -3.70 20.45
CA TYR A 186 2.70 -2.25 20.57
C TYR A 186 4.09 -1.88 21.15
N ASN A 187 4.61 -2.66 22.10
CA ASN A 187 5.91 -2.41 22.72
C ASN A 187 7.11 -2.81 21.83
N ASP A 188 6.89 -3.69 20.86
CA ASP A 188 7.93 -4.21 19.95
C ASP A 188 7.82 -3.62 18.55
N ASP A 189 6.83 -2.75 18.32
CA ASP A 189 6.50 -2.19 17.02
C ASP A 189 7.39 -1.01 16.67
N VAL A 190 8.52 -1.34 16.05
CA VAL A 190 9.52 -0.36 15.58
C VAL A 190 9.10 0.36 14.30
N ALA A 191 8.01 -0.07 13.64
CA ALA A 191 7.60 0.41 12.33
C ALA A 191 6.15 0.93 12.27
N VAL A 192 5.49 1.15 13.42
CA VAL A 192 4.12 1.69 13.50
C VAL A 192 3.12 0.84 12.70
N LEU A 193 3.26 -0.49 12.74
CA LEU A 193 2.38 -1.44 12.06
C LEU A 193 1.10 -1.76 12.87
N THR A 194 1.19 -1.65 14.19
CA THR A 194 0.12 -2.00 15.14
C THR A 194 -1.16 -1.21 14.89
N PRO A 195 -1.15 0.13 14.67
CA PRO A 195 -2.37 0.88 14.39
C PRO A 195 -3.10 0.37 13.14
N LEU A 196 -2.35 0.08 12.07
CA LEU A 196 -2.89 -0.44 10.81
C LEU A 196 -3.55 -1.81 11.00
N PHE A 197 -2.88 -2.75 11.66
CA PHE A 197 -3.43 -4.10 11.85
C PHE A 197 -4.60 -4.10 12.83
N LYS A 198 -4.58 -3.30 13.90
CA LYS A 198 -5.73 -3.11 14.79
C LYS A 198 -6.93 -2.49 14.06
N PHE A 199 -6.69 -1.53 13.17
CA PHE A 199 -7.74 -0.98 12.31
C PHE A 199 -8.31 -2.06 11.39
N THR A 200 -7.44 -2.90 10.81
CA THR A 200 -7.83 -4.01 9.94
C THR A 200 -8.71 -5.02 10.69
N ASP A 201 -8.37 -5.36 11.94
CA ASP A 201 -9.17 -6.25 12.78
C ASP A 201 -10.60 -5.72 13.01
N LYS A 202 -10.77 -4.38 13.11
CA LYS A 202 -12.07 -3.73 13.26
C LYS A 202 -12.92 -3.79 12.00
N LEU A 203 -12.38 -4.12 10.83
CA LEU A 203 -13.18 -4.31 9.62
C LEU A 203 -14.07 -5.56 9.71
N PHE A 204 -13.75 -6.47 10.63
CA PHE A 204 -14.42 -7.76 10.85
C PHE A 204 -15.29 -7.77 12.13
N THR A 205 -15.87 -6.63 12.52
CA THR A 205 -16.73 -6.53 13.72
C THR A 205 -18.02 -7.34 13.62
N ASP A 206 -18.59 -7.48 12.42
CA ASP A 206 -19.80 -8.26 12.21
C ASP A 206 -19.44 -9.73 11.98
N GLU A 207 -20.10 -10.62 12.71
CA GLU A 207 -19.94 -12.06 12.49
C GLU A 207 -20.33 -12.40 11.05
N ASN A 208 -19.50 -13.19 10.38
CA ASN A 208 -19.66 -13.62 8.98
C ASN A 208 -19.43 -12.58 7.87
N LYS A 209 -18.99 -11.35 8.17
CA LYS A 209 -18.71 -10.36 7.13
C LYS A 209 -17.56 -10.78 6.22
N LEU A 210 -17.80 -10.72 4.90
CA LEU A 210 -16.78 -10.78 3.86
C LEU A 210 -16.27 -9.36 3.61
N VAL A 211 -14.97 -9.15 3.75
CA VAL A 211 -14.31 -7.87 3.49
C VAL A 211 -13.52 -7.98 2.20
N SER A 212 -13.85 -7.14 1.21
CA SER A 212 -13.09 -7.08 -0.05
C SER A 212 -11.66 -6.62 0.20
N VAL A 213 -10.69 -7.31 -0.40
CA VAL A 213 -9.27 -6.95 -0.28
C VAL A 213 -8.99 -5.60 -0.96
N GLN A 214 -9.63 -5.32 -2.09
CA GLN A 214 -9.55 -4.01 -2.74
C GLN A 214 -10.05 -2.88 -1.84
N GLN A 215 -11.18 -3.08 -1.15
CA GLN A 215 -11.70 -2.08 -0.21
C GLN A 215 -10.73 -1.87 0.96
N MET A 216 -10.15 -2.95 1.49
CA MET A 216 -9.14 -2.86 2.55
C MET A 216 -7.89 -2.09 2.08
N PHE A 217 -7.39 -2.37 0.87
CA PHE A 217 -6.28 -1.62 0.27
C PHE A 217 -6.61 -0.13 0.10
N SER A 218 -7.83 0.18 -0.34
CA SER A 218 -8.31 1.57 -0.42
C SER A 218 -8.31 2.26 0.94
N LEU A 219 -8.75 1.57 2.00
CA LEU A 219 -8.74 2.09 3.36
C LEU A 219 -7.32 2.29 3.91
N TRP A 220 -6.41 1.35 3.64
CA TRP A 220 -5.00 1.47 4.01
C TRP A 220 -4.31 2.64 3.29
N GLY A 221 -4.72 2.97 2.06
CA GLY A 221 -4.20 4.12 1.32
C GLY A 221 -4.73 5.48 1.80
N LYS A 222 -5.78 5.53 2.62
CA LYS A 222 -6.37 6.76 3.14
C LYS A 222 -5.70 7.19 4.47
N PRO A 223 -5.87 8.46 4.87
CA PRO A 223 -5.57 8.89 6.25
C PRO A 223 -6.25 7.97 7.28
N PRO A 224 -5.58 7.62 8.39
CA PRO A 224 -4.27 8.13 8.84
C PRO A 224 -3.05 7.31 8.37
N PHE A 225 -3.21 6.33 7.48
CA PHE A 225 -2.15 5.35 7.18
C PHE A 225 -1.37 5.61 5.88
N GLY A 226 -2.04 6.04 4.80
CA GLY A 226 -1.36 6.42 3.56
C GLY A 226 -0.52 5.33 2.88
N VAL A 227 -0.79 4.04 3.13
CA VAL A 227 0.02 2.91 2.64
C VAL A 227 -0.02 2.84 1.12
N LYS A 228 1.16 2.84 0.48
CA LYS A 228 1.29 2.77 -0.98
C LYS A 228 0.94 1.40 -1.54
N ASN A 229 0.41 1.40 -2.77
CA ASN A 229 0.02 0.20 -3.53
C ASN A 229 1.15 -0.84 -3.68
N GLY A 230 2.41 -0.38 -3.71
CA GLY A 230 3.57 -1.28 -3.72
C GLY A 230 3.66 -2.16 -2.48
N ILE A 231 3.35 -1.59 -1.31
CA ILE A 231 3.52 -2.18 0.02
C ILE A 231 2.29 -3.00 0.44
N GLN A 232 1.08 -2.59 0.02
CA GLN A 232 -0.18 -3.22 0.42
C GLN A 232 -0.19 -4.77 0.28
N PRO A 233 0.24 -5.38 -0.84
CA PRO A 233 0.23 -6.84 -0.96
C PRO A 233 1.18 -7.55 0.00
N VAL A 234 2.30 -6.92 0.36
CA VAL A 234 3.26 -7.48 1.33
C VAL A 234 2.64 -7.49 2.71
N LEU A 235 2.09 -6.36 3.16
CA LEU A 235 1.42 -6.28 4.46
C LEU A 235 0.16 -7.14 4.56
N PHE A 236 -0.55 -7.31 3.45
CA PHE A 236 -1.66 -8.23 3.34
C PHE A 236 -1.25 -9.67 3.61
N LEU A 237 -0.20 -10.13 2.94
CA LEU A 237 0.28 -11.50 3.10
C LEU A 237 0.85 -11.72 4.51
N VAL A 238 1.53 -10.72 5.09
CA VAL A 238 1.92 -10.73 6.51
C VAL A 238 0.69 -10.92 7.40
N TYR A 239 -0.37 -10.13 7.20
CA TYR A 239 -1.57 -10.18 8.02
C TYR A 239 -2.27 -11.54 7.96
N ILE A 240 -2.39 -12.14 6.77
CA ILE A 240 -3.02 -13.45 6.60
C ILE A 240 -2.16 -14.57 7.17
N LEU A 241 -0.87 -14.62 6.83
CA LEU A 241 0.01 -15.72 7.27
C LEU A 241 0.21 -15.71 8.78
N ALA A 242 0.30 -14.52 9.39
CA ALA A 242 0.36 -14.38 10.85
C ALA A 242 -0.95 -14.76 11.55
N ASN A 243 -2.09 -14.77 10.84
CA ASN A 243 -3.42 -15.11 11.37
C ASN A 243 -4.05 -16.30 10.63
N LYS A 244 -3.24 -17.24 10.12
CA LYS A 244 -3.71 -18.35 9.28
C LYS A 244 -4.82 -19.20 9.91
N ASP A 245 -4.84 -19.33 11.23
CA ASP A 245 -5.85 -20.09 11.97
C ASP A 245 -7.16 -19.31 12.22
N LYS A 246 -7.16 -18.00 11.95
CA LYS A 246 -8.25 -17.07 12.27
C LYS A 246 -8.84 -16.39 11.04
N MET A 247 -8.26 -16.59 9.86
CA MET A 247 -8.64 -15.91 8.63
C MET A 247 -8.85 -16.91 7.49
N ALA A 248 -9.96 -16.76 6.78
CA ALA A 248 -10.28 -17.48 5.55
C ALA A 248 -10.24 -16.53 4.36
N LEU A 249 -9.56 -16.95 3.28
CA LEU A 249 -9.52 -16.23 2.02
C LEU A 249 -10.53 -16.82 1.03
N TYR A 250 -11.21 -15.96 0.30
CA TYR A 250 -12.16 -16.31 -0.75
C TYR A 250 -11.77 -15.63 -2.07
N LYS A 251 -11.96 -16.32 -3.19
CA LYS A 251 -11.81 -15.80 -4.57
C LYS A 251 -13.08 -16.11 -5.34
N ASP A 252 -13.70 -15.08 -5.92
CA ASP A 252 -14.98 -15.19 -6.64
C ASP A 252 -16.07 -15.92 -5.82
N ASN A 253 -16.15 -15.63 -4.52
CA ASN A 253 -17.02 -16.28 -3.53
C ASN A 253 -16.72 -17.75 -3.21
N TYR A 254 -15.65 -18.34 -3.76
CA TYR A 254 -15.18 -19.67 -3.40
C TYR A 254 -14.09 -19.61 -2.33
N PHE A 255 -14.17 -20.49 -1.33
CA PHE A 255 -13.16 -20.61 -0.28
C PHE A 255 -11.84 -21.16 -0.86
N ILE A 256 -10.74 -20.50 -0.52
CA ILE A 256 -9.37 -20.94 -0.84
C ILE A 256 -8.82 -21.69 0.37
N SER A 257 -8.61 -23.01 0.21
CA SER A 257 -8.04 -23.86 1.26
C SER A 257 -6.55 -23.61 1.49
N LYS A 258 -5.82 -23.30 0.42
CA LYS A 258 -4.38 -23.00 0.45
C LYS A 258 -4.08 -21.91 -0.57
N ILE A 259 -3.38 -20.87 -0.13
CA ILE A 259 -2.88 -19.83 -1.02
C ILE A 259 -1.71 -20.42 -1.83
N THR A 260 -1.76 -20.29 -3.15
CA THR A 260 -0.66 -20.67 -4.04
C THR A 260 -0.11 -19.44 -4.77
N ASP A 261 0.89 -19.66 -5.62
CA ASP A 261 1.43 -18.65 -6.52
C ASP A 261 0.37 -18.11 -7.48
N SER A 262 -0.57 -18.95 -7.94
CA SER A 262 -1.71 -18.50 -8.77
C SER A 262 -2.57 -17.46 -8.06
N GLU A 263 -2.92 -17.68 -6.78
CA GLU A 263 -3.70 -16.71 -6.01
C GLU A 263 -2.95 -15.40 -5.80
N ILE A 264 -1.64 -15.46 -5.57
CA ILE A 264 -0.81 -14.25 -5.44
C ILE A 264 -0.80 -13.48 -6.76
N ASP A 265 -0.63 -14.16 -7.90
CA ASP A 265 -0.60 -13.52 -9.21
C ASP A 265 -1.93 -12.87 -9.56
N GLU A 266 -3.03 -13.58 -9.35
CA GLU A 266 -4.38 -13.04 -9.57
C GLU A 266 -4.69 -11.88 -8.61
N LEU A 267 -4.25 -11.94 -7.35
CA LEU A 267 -4.42 -10.85 -6.38
C LEU A 267 -3.67 -9.58 -6.80
N LEU A 268 -2.45 -9.73 -7.31
CA LEU A 268 -1.64 -8.61 -7.80
C LEU A 268 -2.22 -7.97 -9.05
N GLN A 269 -2.93 -8.74 -9.88
CA GLN A 269 -3.64 -8.24 -11.06
C GLN A 269 -4.97 -7.58 -10.70
N ASP A 270 -5.79 -8.25 -9.89
CA ASP A 270 -7.11 -7.78 -9.50
C ASP A 270 -7.50 -8.22 -8.07
N SER A 271 -7.21 -7.35 -7.12
CA SER A 271 -7.58 -7.53 -5.71
C SER A 271 -9.09 -7.51 -5.43
N SER A 272 -9.94 -7.10 -6.38
CA SER A 272 -11.39 -7.00 -6.17
C SER A 272 -12.06 -8.37 -6.09
N ARG A 273 -11.47 -9.38 -6.74
CA ARG A 273 -11.93 -10.77 -6.73
C ARG A 273 -11.74 -11.47 -5.39
N PHE A 274 -10.88 -10.91 -4.53
CA PHE A 274 -10.49 -11.52 -3.26
C PHE A 274 -11.25 -10.91 -2.08
N HIS A 275 -11.68 -11.77 -1.17
CA HIS A 275 -12.38 -11.40 0.05
C HIS A 275 -11.79 -12.13 1.26
N LEU A 276 -11.72 -11.46 2.39
CA LEU A 276 -11.34 -12.03 3.67
C LEU A 276 -12.55 -12.22 4.57
N LYS A 277 -12.51 -13.31 5.34
CA LYS A 277 -13.49 -13.60 6.39
C LYS A 277 -12.76 -14.02 7.65
N LYS A 278 -13.12 -13.43 8.78
CA LYS A 278 -12.63 -13.88 10.09
C LYS A 278 -13.34 -15.17 10.50
N ILE A 279 -12.57 -16.17 10.88
CA ILE A 279 -13.08 -17.45 11.40
C ILE A 279 -13.28 -17.28 12.90
N LEU A 280 -14.52 -17.40 13.36
CA LEU A 280 -14.81 -17.56 14.78
C LEU A 280 -14.69 -19.04 15.12
N ILE A 281 -13.66 -19.39 15.89
CA ILE A 281 -13.59 -20.70 16.53
C ILE A 281 -14.56 -20.64 17.71
N ASP A 282 -15.81 -21.05 17.46
CA ASP A 282 -16.79 -21.24 18.52
C ASP A 282 -16.33 -22.41 19.41
N GLU A 283 -16.25 -22.20 20.73
CA GLU A 283 -15.91 -23.25 21.70
C GLU A 283 -16.85 -24.46 21.56
N ASN A 284 -18.09 -24.25 21.09
CA ASN A 284 -19.02 -25.32 20.79
C ASN A 284 -18.57 -26.21 19.61
N LYS A 285 -17.91 -25.66 18.59
CA LYS A 285 -17.37 -26.46 17.48
C LYS A 285 -16.20 -27.33 17.93
N ASN A 286 -15.34 -26.83 18.81
CA ASN A 286 -14.28 -27.62 19.42
C ASN A 286 -14.84 -28.71 20.34
N ASN A 287 -15.90 -28.41 21.09
CA ASN A 287 -16.61 -29.41 21.88
C ASN A 287 -17.23 -30.48 20.97
N LEU A 288 -17.91 -30.09 19.88
CA LEU A 288 -18.47 -31.02 18.89
C LEU A 288 -17.39 -31.88 18.21
N LEU A 289 -16.28 -31.29 17.77
CA LEU A 289 -15.14 -32.01 17.18
C LEU A 289 -14.50 -32.97 18.17
N SER A 290 -14.35 -32.57 19.44
CA SER A 290 -13.82 -33.45 20.48
C SER A 290 -14.79 -34.57 20.84
N GLN A 291 -16.11 -34.33 20.78
CA GLN A 291 -17.14 -35.35 20.96
C GLN A 291 -17.20 -36.32 19.78
N ILE A 292 -17.13 -35.84 18.54
CA ILE A 292 -17.05 -36.68 17.34
C ILE A 292 -15.77 -37.53 17.39
N SER A 293 -14.63 -36.92 17.71
CA SER A 293 -13.37 -37.63 17.88
C SER A 293 -13.46 -38.72 18.95
N ARG A 294 -13.99 -38.40 20.15
CA ARG A 294 -14.22 -39.39 21.21
C ARG A 294 -15.16 -40.53 20.78
N THR A 295 -16.21 -40.22 20.04
CA THR A 295 -17.19 -41.22 19.57
C THR A 295 -16.57 -42.13 18.52
N LEU A 296 -15.78 -41.59 17.59
CA LEU A 296 -15.06 -42.36 16.59
C LEU A 296 -14.01 -43.29 17.24
N THR A 297 -13.31 -42.82 18.27
CA THR A 297 -12.38 -43.65 19.05
C THR A 297 -13.11 -44.75 19.82
N GLN A 298 -14.29 -44.48 20.39
CA GLN A 298 -15.12 -45.49 21.06
C GLN A 298 -15.69 -46.54 20.09
N LEU A 299 -15.91 -46.17 18.84
CA LEU A 299 -16.40 -47.06 17.78
C LEU A 299 -15.28 -47.82 17.05
N ASN A 300 -14.02 -47.68 17.49
CA ASN A 300 -12.85 -48.34 16.88
C ASN A 300 -12.70 -48.08 15.37
N ILE A 301 -13.19 -46.92 14.89
CA ILE A 301 -13.01 -46.50 13.50
C ILE A 301 -11.65 -45.80 13.43
N PRO A 302 -10.66 -46.34 12.69
CA PRO A 302 -9.33 -45.74 12.64
C PRO A 302 -9.41 -44.36 11.98
N SER A 303 -9.08 -43.32 12.74
CA SER A 303 -8.92 -41.97 12.24
C SER A 303 -7.66 -41.89 11.39
N SER A 304 -7.80 -41.86 10.06
CA SER A 304 -6.69 -41.76 9.10
C SER A 304 -6.07 -40.35 8.99
N GLY A 305 -6.04 -39.60 10.09
CA GLY A 305 -5.74 -38.16 10.08
C GLY A 305 -4.92 -37.64 11.26
N GLN A 306 -4.05 -38.47 11.85
CA GLN A 306 -3.01 -37.97 12.73
C GLN A 306 -1.71 -37.81 11.94
N GLU A 307 -1.40 -36.58 11.53
CA GLU A 307 -0.01 -36.17 11.40
C GLU A 307 0.66 -36.38 12.76
N THR A 308 1.71 -37.19 12.78
CA THR A 308 2.48 -37.50 13.97
C THR A 308 3.22 -36.24 14.43
N THR A 309 2.67 -35.53 15.42
CA THR A 309 3.49 -34.71 16.31
C THR A 309 4.31 -35.66 17.19
N GLY A 310 5.45 -36.08 16.65
CA GLY A 310 6.42 -36.89 17.37
C GLY A 310 7.06 -36.07 18.48
N ASP A 311 6.57 -36.26 19.70
CA ASP A 311 7.33 -35.96 20.92
C ASP A 311 8.51 -36.93 21.00
N CYS A 312 9.65 -36.47 20.52
CA CYS A 312 10.92 -37.16 20.70
C CYS A 312 11.45 -36.86 22.11
N LYS A 313 11.13 -37.72 23.09
CA LYS A 313 11.96 -37.90 24.29
C LYS A 313 12.02 -39.36 24.74
N SER A 314 13.19 -39.92 24.50
CA SER A 314 13.94 -40.86 25.34
C SER A 314 13.27 -42.16 25.80
N THR A 315 13.76 -43.28 25.25
CA THR A 315 14.30 -44.34 26.11
C THR A 315 15.42 -45.07 25.40
N CYS A 316 16.56 -45.12 26.08
CA CYS A 316 17.75 -45.92 25.79
C CYS A 316 17.37 -47.42 25.78
N TRP A 317 18.20 -48.29 25.17
CA TRP A 317 18.72 -49.56 25.73
C TRP A 317 19.33 -50.41 24.58
N TYR A 318 20.65 -50.69 24.72
CA TYR A 318 21.48 -51.76 24.11
C TYR A 318 21.74 -51.65 22.60
N GLY A 319 22.95 -51.75 22.06
CA GLY A 319 24.17 -52.39 22.54
C GLY A 319 24.67 -53.37 21.46
N LEU A 320 25.83 -53.06 20.88
CA LEU A 320 26.79 -53.96 20.19
C LEU A 320 26.52 -54.49 18.76
N CYS A 321 27.56 -54.24 17.92
CA CYS A 321 28.23 -55.17 16.99
C CYS A 321 27.54 -55.58 15.67
N PHE A 322 28.09 -55.17 14.51
CA PHE A 322 29.15 -55.85 13.73
C PHE A 322 29.23 -55.27 12.30
N ALA A 323 30.46 -55.31 11.76
CA ALA A 323 30.92 -55.12 10.37
C ALA A 323 30.97 -53.68 9.81
#